data_AF-W2M9S8-F1
#
_entry.id   AF-W2M9S8-F1
#
_cell.length_a   1.000
_cell.length_b   1.000
_cell.length_c   1.000
_cell.angle_alpha   90.00
_cell.angle_beta   90.00
_cell.angle_gamma   90.00
#
_symmetry.space_group_name_H-M   'P 1'
#
loop_
_entity.id
_entity.type
_entity.pdbx_description
1 polymer ?
#
loop_
_entity_poly.entity_id
_entity_poly.type
_entity_poly.pdbx_seq_one_letter_code
_entity_poly.pdbx_strand_id
1 'polypeptide(L)'
;ADKYAQQKKMNDTATRRSITTSQGFSLLERLLIQTADDILKVLKVLKKNLRKHDSRNLPGFHYRSTSKYCLKVDIRVVKDMVSELRHVAKRIGKSKTPSHSEVNAARISMNGTADALNDLKKAGRIYDQNRGLTRVESEGKMVEGGEVVRNTETVEALVTLTLRDNFIGFDALENQILAVEKSLLPW
;
A
#
# COMPACT_ATOMS: atom_id res chain seq x y z
N ALA A 1 15.28 -44.08 -31.38
CA ALA A 1 15.68 -42.66 -31.47
C ALA A 1 14.67 -41.72 -30.79
N ASP A 2 13.35 -41.96 -30.92
CA ASP A 2 12.32 -41.03 -30.42
C ASP A 2 12.23 -40.85 -28.90
N LYS A 3 12.38 -41.90 -28.08
CA LYS A 3 12.29 -41.77 -26.61
C LYS A 3 13.37 -40.85 -26.03
N TYR A 4 14.59 -40.91 -26.55
CA TYR A 4 15.69 -40.05 -26.10
C TYR A 4 15.49 -38.58 -26.52
N ALA A 5 14.96 -38.34 -27.72
CA ALA A 5 14.64 -36.99 -28.19
C ALA A 5 13.47 -36.36 -27.40
N GLN A 6 12.46 -37.16 -27.06
CA GLN A 6 11.33 -36.74 -26.21
C GLN A 6 11.78 -36.42 -24.78
N GLN A 7 12.60 -37.28 -24.16
CA GLN A 7 13.12 -37.05 -22.81
C GLN A 7 13.98 -35.78 -22.72
N LYS A 8 14.83 -35.54 -23.73
CA LYS A 8 15.66 -34.33 -23.79
C LYS A 8 14.81 -33.05 -23.89
N LYS A 9 13.79 -33.04 -24.77
CA LYS A 9 12.84 -31.91 -24.86
C LYS A 9 12.10 -31.65 -23.55
N MET A 10 11.64 -32.69 -22.86
CA MET A 10 10.96 -32.54 -21.57
C MET A 10 11.88 -31.92 -20.51
N ASN A 11 13.13 -32.38 -20.41
CA ASN A 11 14.10 -31.83 -19.46
C ASN A 11 14.48 -30.37 -19.76
N ASP A 12 14.66 -30.01 -21.04
CA ASP A 12 14.96 -28.65 -21.46
C ASP A 12 13.80 -27.69 -21.13
N THR A 13 12.55 -28.13 -21.34
CA THR A 13 11.36 -27.34 -20.97
C THR A 13 11.20 -27.19 -19.47
N ALA A 14 11.46 -28.23 -18.67
CA ALA A 14 11.41 -28.16 -17.21
C ALA A 14 12.48 -27.20 -16.66
N THR A 15 13.69 -27.25 -17.21
CA THR A 15 14.81 -26.36 -16.83
C THR A 15 14.47 -24.89 -17.11
N ARG A 16 13.97 -24.58 -18.32
CA ARG A 16 13.56 -23.20 -18.66
C ARG A 16 12.45 -22.68 -17.74
N ARG A 17 11.46 -23.51 -17.40
CA ARG A 17 10.38 -23.13 -16.45
C ARG A 17 10.95 -22.79 -15.08
N SER A 18 11.84 -23.62 -14.54
CA SER A 18 12.47 -23.36 -13.24
C SER A 18 13.21 -22.02 -13.22
N ILE A 19 13.91 -21.67 -14.30
CA ILE A 19 14.58 -20.37 -14.47
C ILE A 19 13.56 -19.23 -14.48
N THR A 20 12.50 -19.32 -15.30
CA THR A 20 11.45 -18.29 -15.39
C THR A 20 10.73 -18.08 -14.05
N THR A 21 10.39 -19.16 -13.34
CA THR A 21 9.76 -19.08 -12.02
C THR A 21 10.71 -18.42 -11.01
N SER A 22 11.99 -18.81 -10.98
CA SER A 22 12.98 -18.20 -10.09
C SER A 22 13.13 -16.70 -10.33
N GLN A 23 13.22 -16.26 -11.59
CA GLN A 23 13.25 -14.84 -11.95
C GLN A 23 11.98 -14.11 -11.49
N GLY A 24 10.82 -14.75 -11.62
CA GLY A 24 9.55 -14.21 -11.14
C GLY A 24 9.54 -13.97 -9.63
N PHE A 25 10.10 -14.89 -8.84
CA PHE A 25 10.22 -14.74 -7.39
C PHE A 25 11.21 -13.64 -7.00
N SER A 26 12.36 -13.51 -7.68
CA SER A 26 13.30 -12.40 -7.45
C SER A 26 12.68 -11.04 -7.76
N LEU A 27 11.87 -10.95 -8.83
CA LEU A 27 11.15 -9.72 -9.14
C LEU A 27 10.07 -9.43 -8.09
N LEU A 28 9.35 -10.45 -7.62
CA LEU A 28 8.35 -10.32 -6.55
C LEU A 28 8.98 -9.81 -5.24
N GLU A 29 10.10 -10.38 -4.81
CA GLU A 29 10.86 -9.88 -3.65
C GLU A 29 11.19 -8.39 -3.80
N ARG A 30 11.74 -8.00 -4.96
CA ARG A 30 12.12 -6.61 -5.22
C ARG A 30 10.93 -5.67 -5.16
N LEU A 31 9.79 -6.04 -5.76
CA LEU A 31 8.60 -5.21 -5.76
C LEU A 31 7.97 -5.08 -4.37
N LEU A 32 8.00 -6.13 -3.55
CA LEU A 32 7.56 -6.06 -2.15
C LEU A 32 8.40 -5.07 -1.35
N ILE A 33 9.73 -5.12 -1.49
CA ILE A 33 10.66 -4.19 -0.83
C ILE A 33 10.42 -2.75 -1.31
N GLN A 34 10.33 -2.56 -2.63
CA GLN A 34 10.10 -1.25 -3.23
C GLN A 34 8.79 -0.62 -2.73
N THR A 35 7.70 -1.40 -2.75
CA THR A 35 6.38 -0.98 -2.25
C THR A 35 6.47 -0.57 -0.77
N ALA A 36 7.17 -1.37 0.05
CA ALA A 36 7.38 -1.06 1.46
C ALA A 36 8.19 0.24 1.67
N ASP A 37 9.24 0.48 0.88
CA ASP A 37 10.03 1.72 0.91
C ASP A 37 9.22 2.95 0.50
N ASP A 38 8.43 2.84 -0.57
CA ASP A 38 7.58 3.92 -1.07
C ASP A 38 6.52 4.32 -0.05
N ILE A 39 5.84 3.34 0.58
CA ILE A 39 4.86 3.62 1.63
C ILE A 39 5.53 4.29 2.85
N LEU A 40 6.72 3.86 3.27
CA LEU A 40 7.44 4.55 4.37
C LEU A 40 7.79 5.99 4.02
N LYS A 41 8.17 6.26 2.77
CA LYS A 41 8.42 7.61 2.28
C LYS A 41 7.15 8.45 2.35
N VAL A 42 6.01 7.90 1.90
CA VAL A 42 4.70 8.57 1.99
C VAL A 42 4.34 8.89 3.44
N LEU A 43 4.48 7.94 4.37
CA LEU A 43 4.18 8.18 5.78
C LEU A 43 5.08 9.27 6.39
N LYS A 44 6.35 9.36 5.98
CA LYS A 44 7.25 10.46 6.40
C LYS A 44 6.74 11.81 5.89
N VAL A 45 6.31 11.90 4.64
CA VAL A 45 5.75 13.12 4.04
C VAL A 45 4.43 13.47 4.74
N LEU A 46 3.53 12.51 4.92
CA LEU A 46 2.24 12.69 5.58
C LEU A 46 2.40 13.26 6.99
N LYS A 47 3.29 12.70 7.81
CA LYS A 47 3.55 13.22 9.16
C LYS A 47 4.03 14.67 9.17
N LYS A 48 4.79 15.10 8.15
CA LYS A 48 5.21 16.51 7.99
C LYS A 48 4.03 17.37 7.57
N ASN A 49 3.19 16.89 6.65
CA ASN A 49 2.00 17.57 6.17
C ASN A 49 0.96 17.77 7.28
N LEU A 50 0.65 16.72 8.05
CA LEU A 50 -0.24 16.80 9.22
C LEU A 50 0.24 17.84 10.22
N ARG A 51 1.55 17.83 10.54
CA ARG A 51 2.12 18.86 11.43
C ARG A 51 1.93 20.28 10.89
N LYS A 52 2.17 20.49 9.60
CA LYS A 52 2.00 21.82 8.97
C LYS A 52 0.53 22.25 8.98
N HIS A 53 -0.38 21.33 8.68
CA HIS A 53 -1.83 21.54 8.76
C HIS A 53 -2.25 21.93 10.18
N ASP A 54 -1.84 21.15 11.18
CA ASP A 54 -2.12 21.44 12.60
C ASP A 54 -1.58 22.81 13.01
N SER A 55 -0.37 23.19 12.57
CA SER A 55 0.20 24.50 12.90
C SER A 55 -0.54 25.69 12.27
N ARG A 56 -1.18 25.49 11.10
CA ARG A 56 -1.94 26.53 10.41
C ARG A 56 -3.36 26.66 10.98
N ASN A 57 -3.98 25.52 11.23
CA ASN A 57 -5.42 25.44 11.50
C ASN A 57 -5.75 25.30 12.98
N LEU A 58 -4.77 24.97 13.81
CA LEU A 58 -4.93 24.77 15.25
C LEU A 58 -3.83 25.46 16.09
N PRO A 59 -3.54 26.76 15.87
CA PRO A 59 -2.61 27.49 16.74
C PRO A 59 -3.14 27.52 18.18
N GLY A 60 -2.32 27.12 19.15
CA GLY A 60 -2.66 27.15 20.58
C GLY A 60 -3.49 25.96 21.10
N PHE A 61 -3.84 24.99 20.26
CA PHE A 61 -4.63 23.82 20.70
C PHE A 61 -3.79 22.76 21.44
N HIS A 62 -4.46 22.01 22.31
CA HIS A 62 -3.87 20.87 22.99
C HIS A 62 -3.37 19.81 21.99
N TYR A 63 -2.14 19.34 22.19
CA TYR A 63 -1.48 18.32 21.35
C TYR A 63 -2.36 17.09 21.07
N ARG A 64 -3.16 16.63 22.05
CA ARG A 64 -4.05 15.46 21.90
C ARG A 64 -5.19 15.65 20.89
N SER A 65 -5.48 16.88 20.52
CA SER A 65 -6.53 17.23 19.57
C SER A 65 -6.02 17.40 18.13
N THR A 66 -4.70 17.33 17.93
CA THR A 66 -4.06 17.49 16.62
C THR A 66 -4.32 16.29 15.72
N SER A 67 -4.47 16.53 14.42
CA SER A 67 -4.64 15.46 13.41
C SER A 67 -3.47 14.47 13.46
N LYS A 68 -2.25 14.98 13.66
CA LYS A 68 -1.05 14.16 13.85
C LYS A 68 -1.15 13.21 15.04
N TYR A 69 -1.76 13.64 16.14
CA TYR A 69 -1.93 12.77 17.32
C TYR A 69 -3.03 11.74 17.08
N CYS A 70 -4.17 12.16 16.55
CA CYS A 70 -5.32 11.29 16.30
C CYS A 70 -4.99 10.15 15.31
N LEU A 71 -4.30 10.45 14.21
CA LEU A 71 -3.94 9.45 13.19
C LEU A 71 -2.69 8.62 13.57
N LYS A 72 -2.09 8.85 14.75
CA LYS A 72 -0.82 8.21 15.14
C LYS A 72 -0.94 6.69 15.21
N VAL A 73 -2.10 6.18 15.65
CA VAL A 73 -2.35 4.74 15.78
C VAL A 73 -2.43 4.10 14.40
N ASP A 74 -3.24 4.65 13.50
CA ASP A 74 -3.40 4.14 12.13
C ASP A 74 -2.08 4.21 11.35
N ILE A 75 -1.32 5.30 11.50
CA ILE A 75 0.04 5.40 10.91
C ILE A 75 0.95 4.29 11.44
N ARG A 76 0.83 3.87 12.70
CA ARG A 76 1.61 2.75 13.24
C ARG A 76 1.16 1.43 12.63
N VAL A 77 -0.16 1.18 12.53
CA VAL A 77 -0.69 -0.03 11.89
C VAL A 77 -0.16 -0.18 10.46
N VAL A 78 -0.17 0.90 9.66
CA VAL A 78 0.42 0.86 8.31
C VAL A 78 1.91 0.51 8.34
N LYS A 79 2.69 1.06 9.30
CA LYS A 79 4.11 0.71 9.44
C LYS A 79 4.34 -0.75 9.81
N ASP A 80 3.45 -1.32 10.62
CA ASP A 80 3.54 -2.72 11.03
C ASP A 80 3.25 -3.61 9.81
N MET A 81 2.22 -3.31 9.01
CA MET A 81 1.93 -4.04 7.76
C MET A 81 3.05 -3.90 6.71
N VAL A 82 3.68 -2.74 6.62
CA VAL A 82 4.88 -2.53 5.79
C VAL A 82 6.06 -3.39 6.26
N SER A 83 6.17 -3.63 7.57
CA SER A 83 7.21 -4.52 8.12
C SER A 83 6.92 -5.98 7.75
N GLU A 84 5.65 -6.37 7.72
CA GLU A 84 5.22 -7.67 7.20
C GLU A 84 5.54 -7.83 5.71
N LEU A 85 5.30 -6.82 4.87
CA LEU A 85 5.69 -6.84 3.44
C LEU A 85 7.19 -7.15 3.28
N ARG A 86 8.04 -6.48 4.06
CA ARG A 86 9.49 -6.74 4.05
C ARG A 86 9.84 -8.12 4.58
N HIS A 87 9.14 -8.59 5.60
CA HIS A 87 9.37 -9.91 6.16
C HIS A 87 9.06 -11.00 5.13
N VAL A 88 7.92 -10.89 4.45
CA VAL A 88 7.53 -11.81 3.36
C VAL A 88 8.53 -11.74 2.21
N ALA A 89 8.96 -10.54 1.79
CA ALA A 89 9.98 -10.39 0.75
C ALA A 89 11.28 -11.15 1.09
N LYS A 90 11.78 -10.97 2.32
CA LYS A 90 12.98 -11.68 2.80
C LYS A 90 12.79 -13.18 2.87
N ARG A 91 11.58 -13.66 3.17
CA ARG A 91 11.27 -15.10 3.15
C ARG A 91 11.33 -15.64 1.72
N ILE A 92 10.68 -14.97 0.78
CA ILE A 92 10.72 -15.27 -0.66
C ILE A 92 12.15 -15.35 -1.17
N GLY A 93 12.98 -14.34 -0.87
CA GLY A 93 14.38 -14.31 -1.32
C GLY A 93 15.28 -15.40 -0.72
N LYS A 94 14.93 -15.91 0.46
CA LYS A 94 15.65 -17.02 1.13
C LYS A 94 15.16 -18.39 0.72
N SER A 95 13.98 -18.47 0.11
CA SER A 95 13.38 -19.73 -0.29
C SER A 95 14.18 -20.38 -1.39
N LYS A 96 14.58 -21.64 -1.18
CA LYS A 96 15.32 -22.41 -2.19
C LYS A 96 14.40 -22.91 -3.31
N THR A 97 13.09 -22.93 -3.08
CA THR A 97 12.11 -23.51 -3.99
C THR A 97 10.90 -22.58 -4.08
N PRO A 98 10.47 -22.21 -5.30
CA PRO A 98 9.22 -21.49 -5.51
C PRO A 98 8.05 -22.17 -4.80
N SER A 99 7.29 -21.42 -3.99
CA SER A 99 6.19 -22.00 -3.19
C SER A 99 4.90 -21.19 -3.27
N HIS A 100 3.76 -21.89 -3.40
CA HIS A 100 2.43 -21.29 -3.38
C HIS A 100 2.13 -20.55 -2.07
N SER A 101 2.63 -21.06 -0.94
CA SER A 101 2.41 -20.45 0.37
C SER A 101 3.09 -19.09 0.52
N GLU A 102 4.26 -18.90 -0.09
CA GLU A 102 4.96 -17.60 -0.08
C GLU A 102 4.28 -16.57 -0.96
N VAL A 103 3.77 -16.98 -2.11
CA VAL A 103 3.01 -16.10 -3.01
C VAL A 103 1.68 -15.70 -2.37
N ASN A 104 1.00 -16.64 -1.72
CA ASN A 104 -0.21 -16.33 -0.94
C ASN A 104 0.10 -15.39 0.24
N ALA A 105 1.23 -15.57 0.93
CA ALA A 105 1.65 -14.65 1.99
C ALA A 105 1.92 -13.23 1.44
N ALA A 106 2.50 -13.11 0.24
CA ALA A 106 2.71 -11.82 -0.42
C ALA A 106 1.36 -11.14 -0.73
N ARG A 107 0.40 -11.90 -1.26
CA ARG A 107 -0.97 -11.41 -1.54
C ARG A 107 -1.69 -10.93 -0.28
N ILE A 108 -1.67 -11.74 0.80
CA ILE A 108 -2.29 -11.37 2.08
C ILE A 108 -1.64 -10.11 2.65
N SER A 109 -0.31 -10.04 2.64
CA SER A 109 0.42 -8.88 3.16
C SER A 109 0.17 -7.60 2.34
N MET A 110 0.07 -7.71 1.02
CA MET A 110 -0.32 -6.60 0.14
C MET A 110 -1.72 -6.09 0.47
N ASN A 111 -2.70 -7.00 0.53
CA ASN A 111 -4.09 -6.62 0.83
C ASN A 111 -4.23 -5.99 2.22
N GLY A 112 -3.63 -6.59 3.25
CA GLY A 112 -3.63 -6.03 4.59
C GLY A 112 -2.98 -4.64 4.67
N THR A 113 -1.97 -4.38 3.85
CA THR A 113 -1.36 -3.05 3.74
C THR A 113 -2.30 -2.06 3.05
N ALA A 114 -2.97 -2.48 1.97
CA ALA A 114 -3.95 -1.65 1.26
C ALA A 114 -5.14 -1.28 2.17
N ASP A 115 -5.64 -2.24 2.94
CA ASP A 115 -6.71 -2.04 3.92
C ASP A 115 -6.28 -1.06 5.01
N ALA A 116 -5.07 -1.22 5.57
CA ALA A 116 -4.54 -0.29 6.57
C ALA A 116 -4.39 1.15 6.03
N LEU A 117 -4.03 1.32 4.75
CA LEU A 117 -3.98 2.64 4.10
C LEU A 117 -5.39 3.23 3.91
N ASN A 118 -6.38 2.41 3.58
CA ASN A 118 -7.77 2.84 3.49
C ASN A 118 -8.33 3.23 4.87
N ASP A 119 -8.00 2.49 5.92
CA ASP A 119 -8.39 2.81 7.29
C ASP A 119 -7.73 4.10 7.78
N LEU A 120 -6.48 4.36 7.40
CA LEU A 120 -5.82 5.65 7.65
C LEU A 120 -6.57 6.83 6.99
N LYS A 121 -7.10 6.65 5.77
CA LYS A 121 -7.94 7.66 5.12
C LYS A 121 -9.26 7.86 5.90
N LYS A 122 -9.91 6.77 6.31
CA LYS A 122 -11.11 6.82 7.15
C LYS A 122 -10.86 7.50 8.49
N ALA A 123 -9.70 7.27 9.12
CA ALA A 123 -9.32 7.95 10.35
C ALA A 123 -9.20 9.47 10.15
N GLY A 124 -8.66 9.90 9.00
CA GLY A 124 -8.70 11.31 8.57
C GLY A 124 -10.13 11.85 8.49
N ARG A 125 -11.04 11.10 7.85
CA ARG A 125 -12.46 11.48 7.75
C ARG A 125 -13.14 11.58 9.12
N ILE A 126 -12.90 10.61 10.01
CA ILE A 126 -13.45 10.60 11.37
C ILE A 126 -12.93 11.81 12.16
N TYR A 127 -11.65 12.16 11.98
CA TYR A 127 -11.09 13.37 12.56
C TYR A 127 -11.84 14.62 12.09
N ASP A 128 -12.05 14.74 10.78
CA ASP A 128 -12.77 15.87 10.19
C ASP A 128 -14.22 15.93 10.68
N GLN A 129 -14.91 14.79 10.77
CA GLN A 129 -16.27 14.64 11.33
C GLN A 129 -16.36 15.14 12.78
N ASN A 130 -15.43 14.70 13.63
CA ASN A 130 -15.38 15.12 15.03
C ASN A 130 -15.09 16.63 15.20
N ARG A 131 -14.58 17.27 14.15
CA ARG A 131 -14.32 18.72 14.10
C ARG A 131 -15.43 19.51 13.40
N GLY A 132 -16.48 18.85 12.89
CA GLY A 132 -17.52 19.50 12.08
C GLY A 132 -17.05 19.94 10.69
N LEU A 133 -15.92 19.40 10.22
CA LEU A 133 -15.29 19.73 8.93
C LEU A 133 -15.74 18.80 7.79
N THR A 134 -16.80 18.02 7.99
CA THR A 134 -17.37 17.24 6.90
C THR A 134 -17.89 18.14 5.79
N ARG A 135 -17.60 17.75 4.55
CA ARG A 135 -18.32 18.19 3.37
C ARG A 135 -19.81 18.13 3.69
N VAL A 136 -20.45 19.29 3.84
CA VAL A 136 -21.89 19.34 3.63
C VAL A 136 -22.06 18.92 2.18
N GLU A 137 -22.58 17.72 1.96
CA GLU A 137 -23.16 17.39 0.66
C GLU A 137 -24.43 18.24 0.56
N SER A 138 -24.26 19.51 0.21
CA SER A 138 -25.35 20.38 -0.17
C SER A 138 -25.81 19.98 -1.56
N GLU A 139 -26.65 18.95 -1.64
CA GLU A 139 -27.75 19.05 -2.58
C GLU A 139 -28.65 20.19 -2.09
N GLY A 140 -28.55 21.35 -2.74
CA GLY A 140 -29.52 22.43 -2.61
C GLY A 140 -29.12 23.60 -1.70
N LYS A 141 -29.18 24.79 -2.31
CA LYS A 141 -29.12 26.14 -1.74
C LYS A 141 -27.74 26.67 -1.34
N MET A 142 -27.15 27.39 -2.30
CA MET A 142 -26.30 28.54 -2.02
C MET A 142 -27.06 29.52 -1.11
N VAL A 143 -26.55 29.73 0.10
CA VAL A 143 -26.90 30.90 0.91
C VAL A 143 -25.73 31.88 0.77
N GLU A 144 -26.06 33.02 0.20
CA GLU A 144 -25.19 34.17 -0.01
C GLU A 144 -24.75 34.72 1.36
N GLY A 145 -23.43 34.79 1.61
CA GLY A 145 -22.86 35.45 2.81
C GLY A 145 -21.91 34.63 3.69
N GLY A 146 -21.58 33.38 3.34
CA GLY A 146 -20.59 32.57 4.08
C GLY A 146 -19.40 32.21 3.20
N GLU A 147 -18.20 32.48 3.68
CA GLU A 147 -16.92 32.21 3.02
C GLU A 147 -16.89 30.83 2.33
N VAL A 148 -16.66 30.84 1.01
CA VAL A 148 -16.44 29.63 0.21
C VAL A 148 -15.17 28.95 0.74
N VAL A 149 -15.34 27.97 1.63
CA VAL A 149 -14.23 27.10 2.08
C VAL A 149 -13.77 26.32 0.85
N ARG A 150 -12.69 26.81 0.24
CA ARG A 150 -12.02 26.13 -0.87
C ARG A 150 -11.70 24.70 -0.43
N ASN A 151 -11.87 23.75 -1.33
CA ASN A 151 -11.73 22.28 -1.17
C ASN A 151 -10.36 21.76 -0.67
N THR A 152 -9.63 22.43 0.24
CA THR A 152 -8.19 22.20 0.42
C THR A 152 -7.65 21.90 1.81
N GLU A 153 -8.44 21.76 2.87
CA GLU A 153 -7.84 21.54 4.22
C GLU A 153 -8.50 20.50 5.13
N THR A 154 -9.27 19.55 4.60
CA THR A 154 -9.66 18.38 5.43
C THR A 154 -8.46 17.43 5.59
N VAL A 155 -8.37 16.75 6.73
CA VAL A 155 -7.32 15.77 7.00
C VAL A 155 -7.46 14.57 6.07
N GLU A 156 -8.69 14.14 5.76
CA GLU A 156 -8.92 13.11 4.74
C GLU A 156 -8.34 13.49 3.38
N ALA A 157 -8.59 14.72 2.91
CA ALA A 157 -8.07 15.19 1.63
C ALA A 157 -6.55 15.25 1.66
N LEU A 158 -5.96 15.71 2.77
CA LEU A 158 -4.52 15.76 2.96
C LEU A 158 -3.87 14.37 2.92
N VAL A 159 -4.48 13.38 3.59
CA VAL A 159 -4.02 11.98 3.55
C VAL A 159 -4.13 11.43 2.13
N THR A 160 -5.29 11.64 1.48
CA THR A 160 -5.56 11.13 0.13
C THR A 160 -4.61 11.72 -0.92
N LEU A 161 -4.38 13.05 -0.89
CA LEU A 161 -3.43 13.72 -1.78
C LEU A 161 -2.00 13.27 -1.52
N THR A 162 -1.59 13.18 -0.25
CA THR A 162 -0.24 12.73 0.08
C THR A 162 0.02 11.31 -0.43
N LEU A 163 -0.97 10.41 -0.30
CA LEU A 163 -0.88 9.06 -0.87
C LEU A 163 -0.78 9.11 -2.39
N ARG A 164 -1.71 9.80 -3.06
CA ARG A 164 -1.76 9.89 -4.53
C ARG A 164 -0.48 10.45 -5.13
N ASP A 165 0.09 11.49 -4.52
CA ASP A 165 1.26 12.20 -5.07
C ASP A 165 2.59 11.47 -4.82
N ASN A 166 2.62 10.51 -3.88
CA ASN A 166 3.87 9.88 -3.43
C ASN A 166 3.87 8.35 -3.53
N PHE A 167 2.73 7.72 -3.84
CA PHE A 167 2.59 6.28 -3.98
C PHE A 167 1.85 5.93 -5.27
N ILE A 168 2.50 5.14 -6.13
CA ILE A 168 1.98 4.74 -7.44
C ILE A 168 0.92 3.64 -7.38
N GLY A 169 0.65 3.07 -6.20
CA GLY A 169 -0.32 2.00 -6.02
C GLY A 169 0.31 0.60 -5.99
N PHE A 170 -0.56 -0.41 -5.94
CA PHE A 170 -0.18 -1.82 -5.82
C PHE A 170 -0.18 -2.58 -7.15
N ASP A 171 -0.61 -1.95 -8.25
CA ASP A 171 -0.85 -2.62 -9.53
C ASP A 171 0.35 -3.43 -10.04
N ALA A 172 1.56 -2.87 -9.95
CA ALA A 172 2.77 -3.58 -10.37
C ALA A 172 3.04 -4.83 -9.52
N LEU A 173 2.83 -4.74 -8.21
CA LEU A 173 2.99 -5.85 -7.28
C LEU A 173 1.90 -6.91 -7.48
N GLU A 174 0.64 -6.49 -7.64
CA GLU A 174 -0.49 -7.38 -7.90
C GLU A 174 -0.29 -8.17 -9.20
N ASN A 175 0.09 -7.49 -10.28
CA ASN A 175 0.40 -8.13 -11.56
C ASN A 175 1.54 -9.14 -11.42
N GLN A 176 2.57 -8.83 -10.64
CA GLN A 176 3.67 -9.76 -10.40
C GLN A 176 3.24 -10.97 -9.58
N ILE A 177 2.43 -10.79 -8.54
CA ILE A 177 1.86 -11.90 -7.76
C ILE A 177 1.07 -12.82 -8.69
N LEU A 178 0.18 -12.28 -9.53
CA LEU A 178 -0.59 -13.06 -10.50
C LEU A 178 0.30 -13.81 -11.51
N ALA A 179 1.36 -13.17 -12.01
CA ALA A 179 2.30 -13.80 -12.93
C ALA A 179 3.02 -14.99 -12.27
N VAL A 180 3.45 -14.82 -11.02
CA VAL A 180 4.12 -15.87 -10.26
C VAL A 180 3.16 -17.02 -9.92
N GLU A 181 1.93 -16.74 -9.48
CA GLU A 181 0.93 -17.77 -9.21
C GLU A 181 0.65 -18.63 -10.45
N LYS A 182 0.45 -18.01 -11.61
CA LYS A 182 0.24 -18.73 -12.87
C LYS A 182 1.43 -19.63 -13.22
N SER A 183 2.65 -19.19 -12.93
CA SER A 183 3.85 -19.99 -13.18
C SER A 183 3.97 -21.25 -12.32
N LEU A 184 3.19 -21.34 -11.23
CA LEU A 184 3.19 -22.45 -10.28
C LEU A 184 2.03 -23.44 -10.49
N LEU A 185 1.09 -23.16 -11.40
CA LEU A 185 -0.02 -24.07 -11.70
C LEU A 185 0.48 -25.27 -12.53
N PRO A 186 0.03 -26.50 -12.22
CA PRO A 186 0.20 -27.63 -13.12
C PRO A 186 -0.62 -27.40 -14.40
N TRP A 187 -0.11 -27.89 -15.53
CA TRP A 187 -0.70 -27.76 -16.85
C TRP A 187 -1.63 -28.95 -17.13
#